data_AF-A0A543A0Y4-F1
#
_entry.id   AF-A0A543A0Y4-F1
#
_cell.length_a   1.000
_cell.length_b   1.000
_cell.length_c   1.000
_cell.angle_alpha   90.00
_cell.angle_beta   90.00
_cell.angle_gamma   90.00
#
_symmetry.space_group_name_H-M   'P 1'
#
loop_
_entity.id
_entity.type
_entity.pdbx_description
1 polymer ?
#
loop_
_entity_poly.entity_id
_entity_poly.type
_entity_poly.pdbx_seq_one_letter_code
_entity_poly.pdbx_strand_id
1 'polypeptide(L)'
;MASDIAVIPKDLRQSARNMDSAADDVASANPADHVSKISTAMSGSVSAGKVPALKAKLEWRFTNWPKSARAYHDALIAAADDYETTDHSSAEEGRRQQMCVRSTN
;
A
#
# COMPACT_ATOMS: atom_id res chain seq x y z
N MET A 1 -14.04 -27.71 -1.72
CA MET A 1 -14.09 -26.36 -1.13
C MET A 1 -12.69 -25.76 -1.12
N ALA A 2 -12.18 -25.28 -2.26
CA ALA A 2 -10.80 -24.77 -2.39
C ALA A 2 -10.72 -23.46 -3.21
N SER A 3 -11.87 -22.82 -3.51
CA SER A 3 -11.91 -21.62 -4.35
C SER A 3 -11.65 -20.34 -3.55
N ASP A 4 -12.08 -20.28 -2.29
CA ASP A 4 -12.04 -19.03 -1.52
C ASP A 4 -10.61 -18.67 -1.07
N ILE A 5 -9.78 -19.66 -0.79
CA ILE A 5 -8.41 -19.43 -0.33
C ILE A 5 -7.53 -18.88 -1.45
N ALA A 6 -7.64 -19.37 -2.69
CA ALA A 6 -6.88 -18.83 -3.82
C ALA A 6 -7.32 -17.40 -4.23
N VAL A 7 -8.56 -17.02 -3.91
CA VAL A 7 -9.09 -15.67 -4.20
C VAL A 7 -8.47 -14.62 -3.27
N ILE A 8 -8.19 -14.97 -2.00
CA ILE A 8 -7.68 -14.01 -1.00
C ILE A 8 -6.27 -13.46 -1.36
N PRO A 9 -5.23 -14.27 -1.66
CA PRO A 9 -3.91 -13.77 -2.07
C PRO A 9 -3.97 -12.93 -3.36
N LYS A 10 -4.84 -13.29 -4.31
CA LYS A 10 -5.01 -12.53 -5.54
C LYS A 10 -5.55 -11.12 -5.26
N ASP A 11 -6.56 -11.02 -4.41
CA ASP A 11 -7.18 -9.74 -4.05
C ASP A 11 -6.25 -8.87 -3.19
N LEU A 12 -5.46 -9.49 -2.30
CA LEU A 12 -4.41 -8.81 -1.54
C LEU A 12 -3.33 -8.21 -2.46
N ARG A 13 -2.83 -9.00 -3.43
CA ARG A 13 -1.85 -8.53 -4.42
C ARG A 13 -2.43 -7.45 -5.33
N GLN A 14 -3.72 -7.54 -5.68
CA GLN A 14 -4.36 -6.48 -6.44
C GLN A 14 -4.48 -5.18 -5.62
N SER A 15 -4.82 -5.30 -4.34
CA SER A 15 -4.87 -4.16 -3.42
C SER A 15 -3.49 -3.51 -3.25
N ALA A 16 -2.43 -4.33 -3.16
CA ALA A 16 -1.05 -3.85 -3.10
C ALA A 16 -0.71 -3.00 -4.34
N ARG A 17 -0.98 -3.51 -5.55
CA ARG A 17 -0.78 -2.76 -6.81
C ARG A 17 -1.53 -1.42 -6.83
N ASN A 18 -2.76 -1.40 -6.33
CA ASN A 18 -3.54 -0.17 -6.25
C ASN A 18 -2.89 0.86 -5.29
N MET A 19 -2.31 0.40 -4.18
CA MET A 19 -1.58 1.28 -3.24
C MET A 19 -0.31 1.86 -3.88
N ASP A 20 0.43 1.06 -4.64
CA ASP A 20 1.64 1.54 -5.32
C ASP A 20 1.31 2.58 -6.40
N SER A 21 0.26 2.33 -7.19
CA SER A 21 -0.24 3.31 -8.17
C SER A 21 -0.68 4.62 -7.49
N ALA A 22 -1.41 4.54 -6.38
CA ALA A 22 -1.81 5.71 -5.61
C ALA A 22 -0.60 6.47 -5.03
N ALA A 23 0.46 5.75 -4.63
CA ALA A 23 1.69 6.37 -4.15
C ALA A 23 2.37 7.21 -5.25
N ASP A 24 2.42 6.69 -6.47
CA ASP A 24 3.01 7.36 -7.62
C ASP A 24 2.17 8.56 -8.09
N ASP A 25 0.85 8.42 -8.12
CA ASP A 25 -0.08 9.51 -8.45
C ASP A 25 0.06 10.67 -7.44
N VAL A 26 0.12 10.37 -6.14
CA VAL A 26 0.33 11.39 -5.12
C VAL A 26 1.71 12.02 -5.27
N ALA A 27 2.78 11.22 -5.43
CA ALA A 27 4.14 11.75 -5.54
C ALA A 27 4.30 12.69 -6.74
N SER A 28 3.67 12.38 -7.87
CA SER A 28 3.76 13.17 -9.11
C SER A 28 2.94 14.46 -9.07
N ALA A 29 1.85 14.52 -8.32
CA ALA A 29 0.97 15.69 -8.26
C ALA A 29 1.52 16.89 -7.46
N ASN A 30 2.65 16.74 -6.74
CA ASN A 30 3.18 17.67 -5.75
C ASN A 30 2.95 19.18 -6.09
N PRO A 31 2.00 19.86 -5.41
CA PRO A 31 1.61 21.24 -5.74
C PRO A 31 2.52 22.30 -5.10
N ALA A 32 3.53 21.90 -4.32
CA ALA A 32 4.36 22.83 -3.54
C ALA A 32 5.01 23.93 -4.40
N ASP A 33 5.44 23.59 -5.61
CA ASP A 33 6.06 24.53 -6.55
C ASP A 33 5.07 25.54 -7.10
N HIS A 34 3.82 25.12 -7.35
CA HIS A 34 2.76 26.02 -7.78
C HIS A 34 2.38 27.01 -6.68
N VAL A 35 2.33 26.56 -5.44
CA VAL A 35 2.03 27.42 -4.28
C VAL A 35 3.12 28.47 -4.05
N SER A 36 4.39 28.15 -4.34
CA SER A 36 5.49 29.12 -4.26
C SER A 36 5.32 30.30 -5.23
N LYS A 37 4.63 30.13 -6.36
CA LYS A 37 4.39 31.21 -7.34
C LYS A 37 3.36 32.23 -6.81
N ILE A 38 2.48 31.82 -5.90
CA ILE A 38 1.46 32.69 -5.30
C ILE A 38 2.11 33.80 -4.46
N SER A 39 3.16 33.50 -3.68
CA SER A 39 3.86 34.53 -2.89
C SER A 39 4.53 35.58 -3.77
N THR A 40 5.02 35.19 -4.95
CA THR A 40 5.63 36.12 -5.91
C THR A 40 4.58 37.00 -6.57
N ALA A 41 3.41 36.44 -6.92
CA ALA A 41 2.32 37.18 -7.54
C ALA A 41 1.61 38.17 -6.60
N MET A 42 1.64 37.91 -5.29
CA MET A 42 0.93 38.72 -4.28
C MET A 42 1.89 39.35 -3.25
N SER A 43 3.05 39.82 -3.70
CA SER A 43 4.08 40.40 -2.85
C SER A 43 3.51 41.52 -1.96
N GLY A 44 3.78 41.44 -0.65
CA GLY A 44 3.30 42.43 0.34
C GLY A 44 1.93 42.15 0.94
N SER A 45 1.19 41.15 0.45
CA SER A 45 -0.07 40.73 1.08
C SER A 45 0.14 39.86 2.33
N VAL A 46 -0.77 39.95 3.29
CA VAL A 46 -0.80 39.07 4.49
C VAL A 46 -0.85 37.59 4.08
N SER A 47 -1.57 37.28 3.00
CA SER A 47 -1.69 35.93 2.45
C SER A 47 -0.36 35.40 1.91
N ALA A 48 0.45 36.24 1.27
CA ALA A 48 1.79 35.85 0.81
C ALA A 48 2.71 35.44 1.98
N GLY A 49 2.56 36.07 3.16
CA GLY A 49 3.29 35.67 4.36
C GLY A 49 2.94 34.26 4.89
N LYS A 50 1.79 33.69 4.50
CA LYS A 50 1.37 32.33 4.90
C LYS A 50 1.84 31.24 3.93
N VAL A 51 2.29 31.62 2.74
CA VAL A 51 2.72 30.69 1.67
C VAL A 51 3.85 29.76 2.11
N PRO A 52 4.91 30.20 2.80
CA PRO A 52 6.00 29.29 3.20
C PRO A 52 5.51 28.16 4.11
N ALA A 53 4.62 28.46 5.06
CA ALA A 53 4.06 27.45 5.97
C ALA A 53 3.14 26.46 5.24
N LEU A 54 2.39 26.92 4.25
CA LEU A 54 1.58 26.05 3.39
C LEU A 54 2.46 25.15 2.52
N LYS A 55 3.50 25.72 1.90
CA LYS A 55 4.47 24.98 1.09
C LYS A 55 5.11 23.85 1.89
N ALA A 56 5.65 24.14 3.07
CA ALA A 56 6.29 23.14 3.91
C ALA A 56 5.32 22.00 4.31
N LYS A 57 4.05 22.34 4.62
CA LYS A 57 3.01 21.34 4.91
C LYS A 57 2.69 20.45 3.72
N LEU A 58 2.68 21.00 2.51
CA LEU A 58 2.44 20.25 1.28
C LEU A 58 3.64 19.36 0.96
N GLU A 59 4.86 19.89 0.96
CA GLU A 59 6.08 19.10 0.75
C GLU A 59 6.16 17.92 1.71
N TRP A 60 5.89 18.15 2.99
CA TRP A 60 5.86 17.08 3.99
C TRP A 60 4.79 16.02 3.66
N ARG A 61 3.56 16.42 3.33
CA ARG A 61 2.48 15.47 3.01
C ARG A 61 2.79 14.65 1.76
N PHE A 62 3.18 15.32 0.69
CA PHE A 62 3.46 14.69 -0.61
C PHE A 62 4.74 13.85 -0.58
N THR A 63 5.63 14.06 0.39
CA THR A 63 6.77 13.17 0.66
C THR A 63 6.38 11.94 1.50
N ASN A 64 5.46 12.09 2.46
CA ASN A 64 5.18 11.03 3.43
C ASN A 64 4.01 10.13 3.05
N TRP A 65 2.97 10.64 2.37
CA TRP A 65 1.84 9.83 1.94
C TRP A 65 2.23 8.70 0.99
N PRO A 66 3.08 8.92 -0.04
CA PRO A 66 3.56 7.81 -0.88
C PRO A 66 4.33 6.76 -0.09
N LYS A 67 5.13 7.17 0.91
CA LYS A 67 5.85 6.23 1.78
C LYS A 67 4.90 5.37 2.60
N SER A 68 3.87 5.97 3.19
CA SER A 68 2.84 5.24 3.93
C SER A 68 2.07 4.28 3.02
N ALA A 69 1.69 4.71 1.81
CA ALA A 69 1.02 3.85 0.84
C ALA A 69 1.89 2.64 0.45
N ARG A 70 3.19 2.84 0.23
CA ARG A 70 4.15 1.75 -0.06
C ARG A 70 4.34 0.79 1.12
N ALA A 71 4.33 1.30 2.35
CA ALA A 71 4.36 0.43 3.53
C ALA A 71 3.11 -0.49 3.60
N TYR A 72 1.93 0.02 3.20
CA TYR A 72 0.73 -0.81 3.09
C TYR A 72 0.81 -1.79 1.91
N HIS A 73 1.38 -1.40 0.78
CA HIS A 73 1.69 -2.33 -0.32
C HIS A 73 2.51 -3.52 0.20
N ASP A 74 3.61 -3.25 0.90
CA ASP A 74 4.51 -4.31 1.40
C ASP A 74 3.81 -5.23 2.40
N ALA A 75 2.99 -4.67 3.30
CA ALA A 75 2.20 -5.45 4.24
C ALA A 75 1.16 -6.35 3.54
N LEU A 76 0.54 -5.87 2.45
CA LEU A 76 -0.43 -6.66 1.67
C LEU A 76 0.25 -7.79 0.89
N ILE A 77 1.46 -7.56 0.36
CA ILE A 77 2.25 -8.61 -0.28
C ILE A 77 2.65 -9.67 0.74
N ALA A 78 3.20 -9.25 1.89
CA ALA A 78 3.59 -10.17 2.96
C ALA A 78 2.39 -11.02 3.43
N ALA A 79 1.22 -10.41 3.62
CA ALA A 79 0.01 -11.13 3.99
C ALA A 79 -0.38 -12.17 2.92
N ALA A 80 -0.30 -11.84 1.63
CA ALA A 80 -0.61 -12.77 0.55
C ALA A 80 0.33 -14.00 0.56
N ASP A 81 1.62 -13.78 0.79
CA ASP A 81 2.63 -14.84 0.84
C ASP A 81 2.48 -15.72 2.10
N ASP A 82 2.11 -15.12 3.24
CA ASP A 82 1.80 -15.85 4.48
C ASP A 82 0.57 -16.76 4.29
N TYR A 83 -0.48 -16.28 3.61
CA TYR A 83 -1.66 -17.09 3.30
C TYR A 83 -1.31 -18.30 2.43
N GLU A 84 -0.53 -18.11 1.37
CA GLU A 84 -0.12 -19.22 0.48
C GLU A 84 0.75 -20.25 1.21
N THR A 85 1.67 -19.78 2.05
CA THR A 85 2.54 -20.66 2.86
C THR A 85 1.71 -21.47 3.86
N THR A 86 0.78 -20.81 4.56
CA THR A 86 -0.10 -21.46 5.54
C THR A 86 -0.98 -22.51 4.90
N ASP A 87 -1.56 -22.22 3.74
CA ASP A 87 -2.43 -23.16 3.03
C ASP A 87 -1.64 -24.36 2.49
N HIS A 88 -0.44 -24.13 1.95
CA HIS A 88 0.44 -25.20 1.51
C HIS A 88 0.77 -26.18 2.65
N SER A 89 1.13 -25.65 3.83
CA SER A 89 1.42 -26.47 5.01
C SER A 89 0.19 -27.27 5.48
N SER A 90 -1.00 -26.65 5.47
CA SER A 90 -2.25 -27.28 5.87
C SER A 90 -2.67 -28.40 4.91
N ALA A 91 -2.46 -28.19 3.61
CA ALA A 91 -2.73 -29.20 2.58
C ALA A 91 -1.77 -30.39 2.64
N GLU A 92 -0.52 -30.19 3.05
CA GLU A 92 0.43 -31.28 3.31
C GLU A 92 0.07 -32.10 4.54
N GLU A 93 -0.34 -31.43 5.62
CA GLU A 93 -0.71 -32.08 6.87
C GLU A 93 -2.00 -32.89 6.73
N GLY A 94 -3.00 -32.35 6.02
CA GLY A 94 -4.22 -33.09 5.67
C GLY A 94 -3.93 -34.34 4.83
N ARG A 95 -2.98 -34.26 3.87
CA ARG A 95 -2.55 -35.43 3.07
C ARG A 95 -1.83 -36.49 3.92
N ARG A 96 -0.97 -36.07 4.85
CA ARG A 96 -0.32 -36.98 5.80
C ARG A 96 -1.31 -37.71 6.70
N GLN A 97 -2.30 -36.98 7.24
CA GLN A 97 -3.33 -37.57 8.09
C GLN A 97 -4.21 -38.57 7.32
N GLN A 98 -4.61 -38.25 6.09
CA GLN A 98 -5.37 -39.20 5.25
C GLN A 98 -4.58 -40.46 4.88
N MET A 99 -3.27 -40.35 4.61
CA MET A 99 -2.42 -41.53 4.39
C MET A 99 -2.31 -42.41 5.64
N CYS A 100 -2.15 -41.80 6.82
CA CYS A 100 -2.03 -42.54 8.08
C CYS A 100 -3.32 -43.32 8.39
N VAL A 101 -4.49 -42.67 8.26
CA VAL A 101 -5.81 -43.31 8.48
C VAL A 101 -6.07 -44.46 7.50
N ARG A 102 -5.62 -44.33 6.25
CA ARG A 102 -5.81 -45.36 5.21
C ARG A 102 -4.84 -46.53 5.34
N SER A 103 -3.72 -46.35 6.04
CA SER A 103 -2.74 -47.41 6.32
C SER A 103 -3.09 -48.25 7.55
N THR A 104 -4.03 -47.80 8.37
CA THR A 104 -4.46 -48.47 9.61
C THR A 104 -5.76 -49.28 9.46
N ASN A 105 -6.36 -49.31 8.27
CA ASN A 105 -7.46 -50.19 7.86
C ASN A 105 -6.94 -51.21 6.84
#